data_AF-A0A8T7H4X1-F1
#
_entry.id   AF-A0A8T7H4X1-F1
#
_cell.length_a   1.000
_cell.length_b   1.000
_cell.length_c   1.000
_cell.angle_alpha   90.00
_cell.angle_beta   90.00
_cell.angle_gamma   90.00
#
_symmetry.space_group_name_H-M   'P 1'
#
loop_
_entity.id
_entity.type
_entity.pdbx_description
1 polymer ?
#
loop_
_entity_poly.entity_id
_entity_poly.type
_entity_poly.pdbx_seq_one_letter_code
_entity_poly.pdbx_strand_id
1 'polypeptide(L)'
;MSEEIPLKPLTKEEIRKLELALILGTITRPDVLEKIRNAEDKLTWLDSLIVAAGALARDRAGMPIEAIAEELGRSPTTIRNHLAGKTEAGRLVKETYDMLMKAGGKLQVPIVSAAEVEQFRKRVEELEQQLKDLRERVEKARVKLEEVLKELSG
;
A
#
# COMPACT_ATOMS: atom_id res chain seq x y z
N MET A 1 14.19 -12.20 1.57
CA MET A 1 14.13 -13.24 0.53
C MET A 1 13.04 -12.84 -0.44
N SER A 2 13.39 -12.58 -1.70
CA SER A 2 12.44 -12.16 -2.74
C SER A 2 11.76 -13.40 -3.30
N GLU A 3 10.83 -13.97 -2.54
CA GLU A 3 10.04 -15.09 -3.02
C GLU A 3 9.13 -14.60 -4.15
N GLU A 4 9.32 -15.15 -5.35
CA GLU A 4 8.53 -14.77 -6.52
C GLU A 4 7.07 -15.23 -6.33
N ILE A 5 6.12 -14.35 -6.65
CA ILE A 5 4.70 -14.66 -6.50
C ILE A 5 4.18 -15.33 -7.76
N PRO A 6 3.54 -16.51 -7.65
CA PRO A 6 3.03 -17.24 -8.80
C PRO A 6 1.81 -16.53 -9.38
N LEU A 7 1.98 -15.88 -10.54
CA LEU A 7 0.89 -15.16 -11.23
C LEU A 7 -0.16 -16.11 -11.84
N LYS A 8 0.21 -17.37 -12.07
CA LYS A 8 -0.64 -18.48 -12.51
C LYS A 8 -0.41 -19.66 -11.55
N PRO A 9 -1.02 -19.64 -10.36
CA PRO A 9 -0.78 -20.67 -9.35
C PRO A 9 -1.37 -22.01 -9.79
N LEU A 10 -0.67 -23.11 -9.51
CA LEU A 10 -1.07 -24.49 -9.81
C LEU A 10 -1.38 -25.29 -8.54
N THR A 11 -0.71 -24.97 -7.43
CA THR A 11 -0.90 -25.65 -6.14
C THR A 11 -1.74 -24.83 -5.17
N LYS A 12 -2.31 -25.48 -4.15
CA LYS A 12 -3.03 -24.78 -3.06
C LYS A 12 -2.14 -23.76 -2.33
N GLU A 13 -0.85 -24.05 -2.19
CA GLU A 13 0.12 -23.15 -1.57
C GLU A 13 0.36 -21.92 -2.45
N GLU A 14 0.53 -22.11 -3.76
CA GLU A 14 0.68 -21.02 -4.72
C GLU A 14 -0.56 -20.13 -4.80
N ILE A 15 -1.76 -20.72 -4.77
CA ILE A 15 -3.04 -19.99 -4.72
C ILE A 15 -3.05 -19.09 -3.47
N ARG A 16 -2.73 -19.66 -2.31
CA ARG A 16 -2.68 -18.91 -1.06
C ARG A 16 -1.63 -17.81 -1.08
N LYS A 17 -0.47 -18.05 -1.70
CA LYS A 17 0.59 -17.07 -1.85
C LYS A 17 0.16 -15.90 -2.73
N LEU A 18 -0.48 -16.16 -3.87
CA LEU A 18 -1.05 -15.12 -4.72
C LEU A 18 -2.17 -14.37 -4.00
N GLU A 19 -3.06 -15.06 -3.29
CA GLU A 19 -4.13 -14.46 -2.50
C GLU A 19 -3.58 -13.47 -1.46
N LEU A 20 -2.60 -13.90 -0.65
CA LEU A 20 -1.95 -13.04 0.35
C LEU A 20 -1.24 -11.84 -0.30
N ALA A 21 -0.55 -12.07 -1.42
CA ALA A 21 0.10 -11.01 -2.16
C ALA A 21 -0.90 -9.96 -2.68
N LEU A 22 -2.07 -10.39 -3.15
CA LEU A 22 -3.13 -9.50 -3.63
C LEU A 22 -3.76 -8.72 -2.47
N ILE A 23 -4.00 -9.36 -1.32
CA ILE A 23 -4.51 -8.67 -0.12
C ILE A 23 -3.52 -7.61 0.32
N LEU A 24 -2.26 -7.99 0.56
CA LEU A 24 -1.23 -7.09 1.05
C LEU A 24 -0.90 -5.99 0.05
N GLY A 25 -0.73 -6.34 -1.23
CA GLY A 25 -0.47 -5.38 -2.30
C GLY A 25 -1.59 -4.38 -2.48
N THR A 26 -2.85 -4.79 -2.28
CA THR A 26 -3.99 -3.87 -2.43
C THR A 26 -4.16 -3.01 -1.19
N ILE A 27 -4.15 -3.58 0.02
CA ILE A 27 -4.42 -2.84 1.26
C ILE A 27 -3.32 -1.82 1.59
N THR A 28 -2.10 -2.02 1.11
CA THR A 28 -0.97 -1.10 1.38
C THR A 28 -0.84 0.01 0.35
N ARG A 29 -1.67 0.02 -0.70
CA ARG A 29 -1.75 1.16 -1.61
C ARG A 29 -2.27 2.41 -0.89
N PRO A 30 -1.64 3.58 -1.05
CA PRO A 30 -2.07 4.81 -0.38
C PRO A 30 -3.54 5.18 -0.65
N ASP A 31 -3.98 5.08 -1.90
CA ASP A 31 -5.36 5.39 -2.31
C ASP A 31 -6.39 4.44 -1.67
N VAL A 32 -5.98 3.20 -1.43
CA VAL A 32 -6.82 2.17 -0.78
C VAL A 32 -6.86 2.40 0.73
N LEU A 33 -5.74 2.72 1.37
CA LEU A 33 -5.67 3.03 2.80
C LEU A 33 -6.57 4.22 3.15
N GLU A 34 -6.57 5.27 2.34
CA GLU A 34 -7.45 6.42 2.55
C GLU A 34 -8.93 6.03 2.45
N LYS A 35 -9.31 5.23 1.45
CA LYS A 35 -10.68 4.70 1.31
C LYS A 35 -11.10 3.90 2.53
N ILE A 36 -10.25 3.00 3.03
CA ILE A 36 -10.53 2.20 4.25
C ILE A 36 -10.68 3.09 5.47
N ARG A 37 -9.82 4.11 5.63
CA ARG A 37 -9.89 5.03 6.79
C ARG A 37 -11.22 5.80 6.83
N ASN A 38 -11.71 6.18 5.66
CA ASN A 38 -12.92 6.98 5.49
C ASN A 38 -14.21 6.15 5.34
N ALA A 39 -14.11 4.83 5.22
CA ALA A 39 -15.28 3.96 5.14
C ALA A 39 -16.01 3.90 6.49
N GLU A 40 -17.34 4.04 6.45
CA GLU A 40 -18.21 3.88 7.64
C GLU A 40 -18.13 2.46 8.19
N ASP A 41 -18.16 1.45 7.30
CA ASP A 41 -18.02 0.03 7.65
C ASP A 41 -16.73 -0.57 7.10
N LYS A 42 -15.66 -0.45 7.90
CA LYS A 42 -14.32 -0.95 7.58
C LYS A 42 -14.27 -2.47 7.48
N LEU A 43 -15.09 -3.18 8.26
CA LEU A 43 -15.09 -4.63 8.30
C LEU A 43 -15.69 -5.21 7.03
N THR A 44 -16.84 -4.68 6.60
CA THR A 44 -17.46 -5.09 5.34
C THR A 44 -16.57 -4.76 4.15
N TRP A 45 -15.88 -3.62 4.19
CA TRP A 45 -14.94 -3.25 3.13
C TRP A 45 -13.75 -4.21 3.06
N LEU A 46 -13.18 -4.59 4.21
CA LEU A 46 -12.09 -5.55 4.31
C LEU A 46 -12.51 -6.95 3.88
N ASP A 47 -13.69 -7.43 4.29
CA ASP A 47 -14.24 -8.73 3.86
C ASP A 47 -14.38 -8.78 2.34
N SER A 48 -14.96 -7.74 1.73
CA SER A 48 -15.13 -7.61 0.29
C SER A 48 -13.79 -7.67 -0.46
N LEU A 49 -12.74 -7.03 0.08
CA LEU A 49 -11.39 -7.07 -0.46
C LEU A 49 -10.76 -8.46 -0.38
N ILE A 50 -10.87 -9.13 0.76
CA ILE A 50 -10.33 -10.49 0.97
C ILE A 50 -11.02 -11.48 0.03
N VAL A 51 -12.34 -11.43 -0.07
CA VAL A 51 -13.12 -12.26 -1.00
C VAL A 51 -12.72 -12.00 -2.45
N ALA A 52 -12.53 -10.74 -2.84
CA ALA A 52 -12.08 -10.38 -4.19
C ALA A 52 -10.68 -10.95 -4.52
N ALA A 53 -9.74 -10.84 -3.57
CA ALA A 53 -8.39 -11.38 -3.70
C ALA A 53 -8.38 -12.91 -3.78
N GLY A 54 -9.12 -13.58 -2.89
CA GLY A 54 -9.27 -15.04 -2.91
C GLY A 54 -9.94 -15.55 -4.18
N ALA A 55 -10.93 -14.81 -4.70
CA ALA A 55 -11.59 -15.13 -5.95
C ALA A 55 -10.63 -15.03 -7.13
N LEU A 56 -9.89 -13.92 -7.25
CA LEU A 56 -8.94 -13.72 -8.34
C LEU A 56 -7.80 -14.75 -8.29
N ALA A 57 -7.28 -15.08 -7.12
CA ALA A 57 -6.20 -16.07 -7.01
C ALA A 57 -6.62 -17.45 -7.54
N ARG A 58 -7.85 -17.88 -7.25
CA ARG A 58 -8.42 -19.15 -7.71
C ARG A 58 -8.81 -19.13 -9.19
N ASP A 59 -9.35 -18.02 -9.68
CA ASP A 59 -9.59 -17.79 -11.10
C ASP A 59 -8.30 -17.95 -11.91
N ARG A 60 -7.17 -17.43 -11.40
CA ARG A 60 -5.85 -17.60 -12.03
C ARG A 60 -5.27 -19.00 -11.92
N ALA A 61 -5.81 -19.85 -11.04
CA ALA A 61 -5.55 -21.28 -11.01
C ALA A 61 -6.44 -22.08 -11.99
N GLY A 62 -7.34 -21.42 -12.71
CA GLY A 62 -8.27 -22.06 -13.64
C GLY A 62 -9.47 -22.72 -12.96
N MET A 63 -9.77 -22.37 -11.71
CA MET A 63 -10.94 -22.90 -11.00
C MET A 63 -12.25 -22.34 -11.57
N PRO A 64 -13.31 -23.16 -11.70
CA PRO A 64 -14.62 -22.68 -12.13
C PRO A 64 -15.28 -21.81 -11.06
N ILE A 65 -16.12 -20.86 -11.48
CA ILE A 65 -16.78 -19.87 -10.60
C ILE A 65 -17.56 -20.56 -9.47
N GLU A 66 -18.21 -21.68 -9.76
CA GLU A 66 -19.00 -22.45 -8.81
C GLU A 66 -18.14 -23.01 -7.67
N ALA A 67 -16.96 -23.55 -7.99
CA ALA A 67 -16.03 -24.06 -6.99
C ALA A 67 -15.42 -22.93 -6.16
N ILE A 68 -15.10 -21.79 -6.79
CA ILE A 68 -14.61 -20.60 -6.08
C ILE A 68 -15.67 -20.10 -5.08
N ALA A 69 -16.93 -20.07 -5.52
CA ALA A 69 -18.06 -19.63 -4.71
C ALA A 69 -18.27 -20.55 -3.50
N GLU A 70 -18.20 -21.86 -3.69
CA GLU A 70 -18.27 -22.86 -2.64
C GLU A 70 -17.12 -22.71 -1.64
N GLU A 71 -15.86 -22.63 -2.10
CA GLU A 71 -14.70 -22.52 -1.22
C GLU A 71 -14.68 -21.22 -0.40
N LEU A 72 -15.15 -20.11 -0.99
CA LEU A 72 -15.16 -18.81 -0.33
C LEU A 72 -16.45 -18.56 0.47
N GLY A 73 -17.43 -19.48 0.44
CA GLY A 73 -18.71 -19.32 1.10
C GLY A 73 -19.48 -18.08 0.61
N ARG A 74 -19.52 -17.88 -0.71
CA ARG A 74 -20.20 -16.75 -1.38
C ARG A 74 -21.04 -17.24 -2.54
N SER A 75 -21.92 -16.37 -3.07
CA SER A 75 -22.71 -16.74 -4.25
C SER A 75 -21.87 -16.69 -5.54
N PRO A 76 -22.15 -17.53 -6.56
CA PRO A 76 -21.49 -17.43 -7.88
C PRO A 76 -21.62 -16.04 -8.51
N THR A 77 -22.73 -15.35 -8.28
CA THR A 77 -22.94 -13.97 -8.75
C THR A 77 -21.99 -12.99 -8.08
N THR A 78 -21.78 -13.12 -6.77
CA THR A 78 -20.81 -12.31 -6.02
C THR A 78 -19.40 -12.49 -6.59
N ILE A 79 -18.97 -13.74 -6.76
CA ILE A 79 -17.65 -14.07 -7.35
C ILE A 79 -17.50 -13.48 -8.74
N ARG A 80 -18.50 -13.68 -9.62
CA ARG A 80 -18.50 -13.13 -10.97
C ARG A 80 -18.37 -11.61 -10.99
N ASN A 81 -19.04 -10.91 -10.07
CA ASN A 81 -18.96 -9.46 -9.98
C ASN A 81 -17.59 -8.97 -9.52
N HIS A 82 -16.93 -9.66 -8.59
CA HIS A 82 -15.55 -9.36 -8.18
C HIS A 82 -14.57 -9.59 -9.33
N LEU A 83 -14.61 -10.76 -9.99
CA LEU A 83 -13.71 -11.09 -11.09
C LEU A 83 -13.88 -10.16 -12.30
N ALA A 84 -15.11 -9.74 -12.59
CA ALA A 84 -15.42 -8.76 -13.63
C ALA A 84 -15.00 -7.32 -13.27
N GLY A 85 -14.57 -7.05 -12.03
CA GLY A 85 -14.25 -5.70 -11.56
C GLY A 85 -15.45 -4.77 -11.41
N LYS A 86 -16.67 -5.34 -11.30
CA LYS A 86 -17.91 -4.58 -11.09
C LYS A 86 -18.04 -4.04 -9.67
N THR A 87 -17.40 -4.72 -8.72
CA THR A 87 -17.28 -4.23 -7.34
C THR A 87 -16.01 -3.41 -7.20
N GLU A 88 -16.02 -2.43 -6.30
CA GLU A 88 -14.83 -1.60 -6.03
C GLU A 88 -13.65 -2.45 -5.54
N ALA A 89 -13.89 -3.41 -4.64
CA ALA A 89 -12.89 -4.37 -4.20
C ALA A 89 -12.31 -5.20 -5.36
N GLY A 90 -13.17 -5.69 -6.26
CA GLY A 90 -12.76 -6.44 -7.44
C GLY A 90 -11.88 -5.61 -8.38
N ARG A 91 -12.26 -4.36 -8.63
CA ARG A 91 -11.48 -3.41 -9.43
C ARG A 91 -10.09 -3.18 -8.84
N LEU A 92 -10.02 -2.85 -7.55
CA LEU A 92 -8.76 -2.56 -6.86
C LEU A 92 -7.81 -3.76 -6.84
N VAL A 93 -8.33 -4.95 -6.55
CA VAL A 93 -7.54 -6.19 -6.55
C VAL A 93 -7.01 -6.51 -7.96
N LYS A 94 -7.83 -6.31 -9.00
CA LYS A 94 -7.41 -6.51 -10.40
C LYS A 94 -6.30 -5.55 -10.81
N GLU A 95 -6.41 -4.28 -10.43
CA GLU A 95 -5.34 -3.30 -10.66
C GLU A 95 -4.03 -3.69 -9.96
N THR A 96 -4.11 -4.16 -8.71
CA THR A 96 -2.94 -4.66 -7.98
C THR A 96 -2.33 -5.87 -8.67
N TYR A 97 -3.14 -6.81 -9.17
CA TYR A 97 -2.65 -7.95 -9.94
C TYR A 97 -1.94 -7.50 -11.22
N ASP A 98 -2.49 -6.52 -11.95
CA ASP A 98 -1.87 -5.98 -13.16
C ASP A 98 -0.54 -5.28 -12.86
N MET A 99 -0.44 -4.56 -11.74
CA MET A 99 0.83 -4.00 -11.26
C MET A 99 1.84 -5.10 -10.93
N LEU A 100 1.40 -6.17 -10.25
CA LEU A 100 2.24 -7.31 -9.91
C LEU A 100 2.74 -8.05 -11.15
N MET A 101 1.90 -8.21 -12.19
CA MET A 101 2.31 -8.75 -13.48
C MET A 101 3.39 -7.88 -14.14
N LYS A 102 3.21 -6.56 -14.17
CA LYS A 102 4.20 -5.63 -14.73
C LYS A 102 5.52 -5.66 -13.97
N ALA A 103 5.48 -5.90 -12.66
CA ALA A 103 6.65 -6.04 -11.80
C ALA A 103 7.30 -7.44 -11.87
N GLY A 104 6.78 -8.36 -12.70
CA GLY A 104 7.29 -9.73 -12.82
C GLY A 104 7.12 -10.53 -11.54
N GLY A 105 5.97 -10.43 -10.87
CA GLY A 105 5.69 -11.19 -9.64
C GLY A 105 6.40 -10.66 -8.39
N LYS A 106 7.12 -9.53 -8.50
CA LYS A 106 7.79 -8.88 -7.36
C LYS A 106 6.83 -7.95 -6.65
N LEU A 107 6.30 -8.39 -5.52
CA LEU A 107 5.46 -7.55 -4.68
C LEU A 107 6.33 -6.57 -3.90
N GLN A 108 6.11 -5.28 -4.13
CA GLN A 108 6.67 -4.21 -3.34
C GLN A 108 5.62 -3.77 -2.32
N VAL A 109 5.71 -4.34 -1.12
CA VAL A 109 4.92 -3.85 0.02
C VAL A 109 5.81 -2.90 0.82
N PRO A 110 5.44 -1.63 1.03
CA PRO A 110 6.15 -0.75 1.94
C PRO A 110 5.84 -1.18 3.38
N ILE A 111 6.41 -2.29 3.83
CA ILE A 111 6.35 -2.73 5.23
C ILE A 111 7.52 -2.07 5.93
N VAL A 112 7.28 -0.90 6.51
CA VAL A 112 8.23 -0.25 7.40
C VAL A 112 8.05 -0.86 8.79
N SER A 113 9.11 -1.41 9.39
CA SER A 113 9.03 -1.95 10.74
C SER A 113 8.73 -0.84 11.75
N ALA A 114 8.12 -1.19 12.89
CA ALA A 114 7.86 -0.22 13.96
C ALA A 114 9.17 0.46 14.45
N ALA A 115 10.28 -0.26 14.43
CA ALA A 115 11.60 0.27 14.76
C ALA A 115 12.09 1.29 13.71
N GLU A 116 11.91 1.01 12.42
CA GLU A 116 12.22 1.97 11.35
C GLU A 116 11.31 3.20 11.41
N VAL A 117 10.02 3.04 11.72
CA VAL A 117 9.11 4.18 11.93
C VAL A 117 9.58 5.07 13.08
N GLU A 118 9.99 4.47 14.20
CA GLU A 118 10.52 5.21 15.36
C GLU A 118 11.84 5.90 15.04
N GLN A 119 12.73 5.24 14.29
CA GLN A 119 13.96 5.84 13.82
C GLN A 119 13.69 7.04 12.89
N PHE A 120 12.73 6.92 11.97
CA PHE A 120 12.34 8.03 11.11
C PHE A 120 11.76 9.19 11.90
N ARG A 121 10.94 8.93 12.93
CA ARG A 121 10.41 9.98 13.82
C ARG A 121 11.52 10.76 14.52
N LYS A 122 12.45 10.06 15.16
CA LYS A 122 13.61 10.69 15.81
C LYS A 122 14.42 11.52 14.83
N ARG A 123 14.63 11.00 13.61
CA ARG A 123 15.38 11.72 12.59
C ARG A 123 14.66 12.98 12.11
N VAL A 124 13.33 12.94 12.00
CA VAL A 124 12.51 14.11 11.67
C VAL A 124 12.65 15.16 12.77
N GLU A 125 12.51 14.80 14.04
CA GLU A 125 12.68 15.72 15.17
C GLU A 125 14.09 16.36 15.20
N GLU A 126 15.13 15.57 14.99
CA GLU A 126 16.51 16.07 14.89
C GLU A 126 16.67 17.08 13.74
N LEU A 127 16.14 16.77 12.56
CA LEU A 127 16.22 17.63 11.39
C LEU A 127 15.43 18.92 11.58
N GLU A 128 14.26 18.87 12.22
CA GLU A 128 13.46 20.04 12.56
C GLU A 128 14.21 20.97 13.53
N GLN A 129 14.88 20.40 14.54
CA GLN A 129 15.70 21.18 15.46
C GLN A 129 16.92 21.80 14.75
N GLN A 130 17.61 21.04 13.90
CA GLN A 130 18.71 21.57 13.10
C GLN A 130 18.27 22.70 12.17
N LEU A 131 17.08 22.57 11.55
CA LEU A 131 16.48 23.61 10.72
C LEU A 131 16.20 24.88 11.51
N LYS A 132 15.69 24.75 12.74
CA LYS A 132 15.43 25.88 13.63
C LYS A 132 16.73 26.60 14.00
N ASP A 133 17.74 25.86 14.47
CA ASP A 133 19.03 26.42 14.86
C ASP A 133 19.72 27.11 13.69
N LEU A 134 19.66 26.52 12.49
CA LEU A 134 20.27 27.09 11.30
C LEU A 134 19.56 28.38 10.88
N ARG A 135 18.22 28.42 10.94
CA ARG A 135 17.44 29.64 10.68
C ARG A 135 17.81 30.76 11.65
N GLU A 136 17.94 30.46 12.94
CA GLU A 136 18.38 31.45 13.94
C GLU A 136 19.79 31.97 13.67
N ARG A 137 20.72 31.09 13.26
CA ARG A 137 22.10 31.49 12.91
C ARG A 137 22.13 32.37 11.66
N VAL A 138 21.37 32.02 10.63
CA VAL A 138 21.25 32.81 9.40
C VAL A 138 20.68 34.20 9.71
N GLU A 139 19.62 34.28 10.53
CA GLU A 139 19.04 35.56 10.93
C GLU A 139 20.03 36.41 11.72
N LYS A 140 20.72 35.82 12.71
CA LYS A 140 21.77 36.52 13.48
C LYS A 140 22.91 37.02 12.60
N ALA A 141 23.33 36.21 11.61
CA ALA A 141 24.36 36.61 10.66
C ALA A 141 23.88 37.75 9.75
N ARG A 142 22.61 37.71 9.30
CA ARG A 142 22.01 38.77 8.48
C ARG A 142 21.97 40.09 9.24
N VAL A 143 21.48 40.10 10.48
CA VAL A 143 21.42 41.30 11.34
C VAL A 143 22.82 41.90 11.51
N LYS A 144 23.81 41.08 11.86
CA LYS A 144 25.20 41.56 12.02
C LYS A 144 25.78 42.13 10.72
N LEU A 145 25.47 41.52 9.58
CA LEU A 145 25.93 42.00 8.28
C LEU A 145 25.30 43.37 7.95
N GLU A 146 24.01 43.55 8.25
CA GLU A 146 23.32 44.83 8.09
C GLU A 146 23.89 45.92 9.00
N GLU A 147 24.26 45.58 10.24
CA GLU A 147 24.95 46.50 11.17
C GLU A 147 26.30 46.95 10.60
N VAL A 148 27.16 46.00 10.20
CA VAL A 148 28.48 46.31 9.63
C VAL A 148 28.37 47.12 8.33
N LEU A 149 27.39 46.82 7.47
CA LEU A 149 27.16 47.59 6.25
C LEU A 149 26.76 49.04 6.57
N LYS A 150 25.93 49.27 7.60
CA LYS A 150 25.58 50.63 8.02
C LYS A 150 26.78 51.41 8.55
N GLU A 151 27.67 50.78 9.32
CA GLU A 151 28.89 51.40 9.83
C GLU A 151 29.86 51.79 8.71
N LEU A 152 29.96 50.99 7.64
CA LEU A 152 30.83 51.28 6.49
C LEU A 152 30.23 52.31 5.51
N SER A 153 28.92 52.57 5.59
CA SER A 153 28.20 53.50 4.70
C SER A 153 28.04 54.92 5.28
N GLY A 154 28.40 55.12 6.56
CA GLY A 154 28.27 56.37 7.29
C GLY A 154 29.59 57.09 7.54
#